data_AF-A0A7Z8Y711-F1
#
_entry.id   AF-A0A7Z8Y711-F1
#
_cell.length_a   1.000
_cell.length_b   1.000
_cell.length_c   1.000
_cell.angle_alpha   90.00
_cell.angle_beta   90.00
_cell.angle_gamma   90.00
#
_symmetry.space_group_name_H-M   'P 1'
#
loop_
_entity.id
_entity.type
_entity.pdbx_description
1 polymer ?
#
loop_
_entity_poly.entity_id
_entity_poly.type
_entity_poly.pdbx_seq_one_letter_code
_entity_poly.pdbx_strand_id
1 'polypeptide(L)'
;MTRSMTRFASPALVLAAIAATATPSLAETSKPQRAESQQIVMICATDAATRRAYQREFGVQPVFVSARETLNARSNGETWSTPRCMTAREYARLNQLAETRAGL
;
A
#
# COMPACT_ATOMS: atom_id res chain seq x y z
N MET A 1 32.08 49.72 47.31
CA MET A 1 30.66 50.06 47.46
C MET A 1 29.85 49.00 46.71
N THR A 2 29.47 47.90 47.36
CA THR A 2 28.17 47.71 48.03
C THR A 2 27.02 47.67 47.01
N ARG A 3 26.36 46.51 46.82
CA ARG A 3 25.05 46.24 47.46
C ARG A 3 24.31 45.02 46.85
N SER A 4 23.96 44.10 47.75
CA SER A 4 22.75 43.24 47.85
C SER A 4 22.26 42.46 46.62
N MET A 5 22.15 41.12 46.66
CA MET A 5 21.29 40.26 47.50
C MET A 5 19.81 40.69 47.57
N THR A 6 19.01 40.09 46.70
CA THR A 6 17.55 39.97 46.81
C THR A 6 17.18 38.64 46.16
N ARG A 7 16.36 37.74 46.69
CA ARG A 7 15.64 37.55 47.96
C ARG A 7 15.00 36.15 47.85
N PHE A 8 14.82 35.46 49.00
CA PHE A 8 13.72 34.53 49.41
C PHE A 8 12.97 33.70 48.35
N ALA A 9 12.49 32.48 48.56
CA ALA A 9 12.51 31.48 49.64
C ALA A 9 11.80 30.24 49.03
N SER A 10 12.22 29.02 49.36
CA SER A 10 11.39 27.80 49.18
C SER A 10 10.36 27.71 50.35
N PRO A 11 9.41 26.74 50.45
CA PRO A 11 9.09 25.55 49.63
C PRO A 11 7.55 25.23 49.56
N ALA A 12 7.21 23.97 49.23
CA ALA A 12 5.92 23.24 49.37
C ALA A 12 4.99 23.31 48.14
N LEU A 13 4.30 22.25 47.70
CA LEU A 13 3.67 21.14 48.44
C LEU A 13 3.43 19.94 47.50
N VAL A 14 3.49 18.73 48.03
CA VAL A 14 3.24 17.44 47.34
C VAL A 14 1.74 17.09 47.38
N LEU A 15 1.31 16.22 46.45
CA LEU A 15 0.08 15.40 46.37
C LEU A 15 -1.10 15.93 45.52
N ALA A 16 -1.39 15.20 44.43
CA ALA A 16 -2.67 14.49 44.18
C ALA A 16 -2.66 13.93 42.73
N ALA A 17 -2.62 12.60 42.57
CA ALA A 17 -3.78 11.77 42.22
C ALA A 17 -4.04 11.64 40.69
N ILE A 18 -3.55 10.51 40.16
CA ILE A 18 -4.06 9.72 39.03
C ILE A 18 -5.47 10.07 38.53
N ALA A 19 -5.55 10.50 37.27
CA ALA A 19 -6.68 10.20 36.39
C ALA A 19 -6.12 9.67 35.08
N ALA A 20 -5.99 8.34 34.98
CA ALA A 20 -5.78 7.66 33.72
C ALA A 20 -7.07 7.80 32.91
N THR A 21 -7.17 8.85 32.10
CA THR A 21 -8.19 8.91 31.04
C THR A 21 -7.70 7.99 29.93
N ALA A 22 -8.18 6.75 29.99
CA ALA A 22 -8.13 5.82 28.88
C ALA A 22 -8.85 6.47 27.70
N THR A 23 -8.09 7.10 26.80
CA THR A 23 -8.58 7.42 25.47
C THR A 23 -8.88 6.10 24.78
N PRO A 24 -10.09 5.87 24.24
CA PRO A 24 -10.34 4.70 23.43
C PRO A 24 -9.38 4.77 22.25
N SER A 25 -8.38 3.89 22.26
CA SER A 25 -7.67 3.56 21.04
C SER A 25 -8.75 3.07 20.09
N LEU A 26 -9.09 3.90 19.10
CA LEU A 26 -9.65 3.41 17.86
C LEU A 26 -8.58 2.45 17.31
N ALA A 27 -8.66 1.21 17.77
CA ALA A 27 -8.18 0.10 16.99
C ALA A 27 -9.05 0.14 15.73
N GLU A 28 -8.65 0.97 14.76
CA GLU A 28 -8.76 0.59 13.38
C GLU A 28 -8.11 -0.79 13.34
N THR A 29 -8.94 -1.81 13.54
CA THR A 29 -8.77 -3.06 12.85
C THR A 29 -8.91 -2.67 11.39
N SER A 30 -7.86 -2.06 10.83
CA SER A 30 -7.39 -2.46 9.55
C SER A 30 -7.30 -3.96 9.70
N LYS A 31 -8.38 -4.66 9.33
CA LYS A 31 -8.26 -6.02 8.83
C LYS A 31 -6.98 -5.94 8.02
N PRO A 32 -5.97 -6.81 8.25
CA PRO A 32 -5.06 -7.05 7.16
C PRO A 32 -6.03 -7.41 6.04
N GLN A 33 -6.28 -6.46 5.13
CA GLN A 33 -6.72 -6.78 3.80
C GLN A 33 -5.58 -7.68 3.42
N ARG A 34 -5.80 -8.98 3.64
CA ARG A 34 -4.96 -10.05 3.18
C ARG A 34 -4.59 -9.51 1.83
N ALA A 35 -3.32 -9.16 1.65
CA ALA A 35 -2.84 -8.78 0.35
C ALA A 35 -3.10 -10.07 -0.42
N GLU A 36 -4.32 -10.23 -0.93
CA GLU A 36 -4.75 -11.25 -1.86
C GLU A 36 -3.72 -11.05 -2.91
N SER A 37 -2.71 -11.93 -2.88
CA SER A 37 -1.49 -11.89 -3.67
C SER A 37 -1.79 -11.17 -4.95
N GLN A 38 -1.56 -9.85 -4.95
CA GLN A 38 -2.28 -9.00 -5.88
C GLN A 38 -1.64 -9.34 -7.19
N GLN A 39 -2.39 -10.00 -8.08
CA GLN A 39 -1.93 -10.26 -9.43
C GLN A 39 -1.91 -8.92 -10.12
N ILE A 40 -0.81 -8.19 -9.88
CA ILE A 40 -0.59 -6.83 -10.33
C ILE A 40 -0.25 -6.93 -11.81
N VAL A 41 -1.10 -6.32 -12.61
CA VAL A 41 -0.87 -6.13 -14.03
C VAL A 41 -0.48 -4.68 -14.24
N MET A 42 0.65 -4.46 -14.90
CA MET A 42 1.07 -3.13 -15.36
C MET A 42 0.72 -2.95 -16.83
N ILE A 43 0.36 -1.71 -17.21
CA ILE A 43 0.18 -1.37 -18.62
C ILE A 43 1.56 -1.09 -19.23
N CYS A 44 1.97 -1.91 -20.19
CA CYS A 44 3.29 -1.84 -20.81
C CYS A 44 3.18 -1.69 -22.33
N ALA A 45 4.07 -0.90 -22.93
CA ALA A 45 4.33 -0.96 -24.37
C ALA A 45 5.24 -2.15 -24.71
N THR A 46 5.21 -2.62 -25.95
CA THR A 46 5.98 -3.80 -26.40
C THR A 46 7.37 -3.45 -26.97
N ASP A 47 7.82 -2.21 -26.76
CA ASP A 47 9.08 -1.71 -27.30
C ASP A 47 10.31 -2.09 -26.44
N ALA A 48 11.49 -1.81 -26.99
CA ALA A 48 12.76 -2.11 -26.32
C ALA A 48 13.00 -1.23 -25.09
N ALA A 49 12.48 -0.01 -25.04
CA ALA A 49 12.67 0.90 -23.91
C ALA A 49 11.94 0.36 -22.68
N THR A 50 10.69 -0.06 -22.86
CA THR A 50 9.85 -0.69 -21.83
C THR A 50 10.49 -1.98 -21.32
N ARG A 51 10.97 -2.85 -22.22
CA ARG A 51 11.67 -4.09 -21.81
C ARG A 51 12.90 -3.80 -20.94
N ARG A 52 13.71 -2.81 -21.33
CA ARG A 52 14.90 -2.41 -20.57
C ARG A 52 14.54 -1.81 -19.21
N ALA A 53 13.50 -0.98 -19.15
CA ALA A 53 13.03 -0.40 -17.89
C ALA A 53 12.55 -1.50 -16.93
N TYR A 54 11.70 -2.40 -17.42
CA TYR A 54 11.20 -3.53 -16.63
C TYR A 54 12.35 -4.43 -16.13
N GLN A 55 13.32 -4.75 -16.98
CA GLN A 55 14.46 -5.58 -16.56
C GLN A 55 15.33 -4.90 -15.50
N ARG A 56 15.52 -3.58 -15.55
CA ARG A 56 16.25 -2.85 -14.51
C ARG A 56 15.52 -2.86 -13.17
N GLU A 57 14.19 -2.81 -13.19
CA GLU A 57 13.36 -2.75 -11.98
C GLU A 57 13.13 -4.13 -11.35
N PHE A 58 12.81 -5.14 -12.16
CA PHE A 58 12.40 -6.47 -11.68
C PHE A 58 13.44 -7.57 -11.94
N GLY A 59 14.55 -7.28 -12.62
CA GLY A 59 15.64 -8.24 -12.89
C GLY A 59 15.32 -9.30 -13.95
N VAL A 60 14.09 -9.34 -14.49
CA VAL A 60 13.63 -10.32 -15.49
C VAL A 60 13.03 -9.63 -16.70
N GLN A 61 12.84 -10.35 -17.80
CA GLN A 61 12.09 -9.81 -18.95
C GLN A 61 10.59 -9.75 -18.62
N PRO A 62 9.85 -8.74 -19.13
CA PRO A 62 8.42 -8.65 -18.92
C PRO A 62 7.71 -9.83 -19.58
N VAL A 63 6.76 -10.41 -18.86
CA VAL A 63 5.83 -11.40 -19.42
C VAL A 63 4.50 -10.73 -19.66
N PHE A 64 4.03 -10.80 -20.91
CA PHE A 64 2.77 -10.21 -21.32
C PHE A 64 1.62 -11.20 -21.16
N VAL A 65 0.50 -10.73 -20.63
CA VAL A 65 -0.75 -11.47 -20.48
C VAL A 65 -1.90 -10.68 -21.09
N SER A 66 -2.90 -11.40 -21.58
CA SER A 66 -4.17 -10.86 -22.05
C SER A 66 -5.16 -10.65 -20.91
N ALA A 67 -6.26 -9.95 -21.20
CA ALA A 67 -7.38 -9.79 -20.28
C ALA A 67 -7.92 -11.14 -19.79
N ARG A 68 -8.08 -12.09 -20.71
CA ARG A 68 -8.61 -13.43 -20.42
C ARG A 68 -7.65 -14.25 -19.57
N GLU A 69 -6.36 -14.26 -19.90
CA GLU A 69 -5.34 -14.95 -19.10
C GLU A 69 -5.28 -14.37 -17.67
N THR A 70 -5.40 -13.05 -17.53
CA THR A 70 -5.44 -12.41 -16.21
C THR A 70 -6.66 -12.85 -15.40
N LEU A 71 -7.85 -12.92 -16.00
CA LEU A 71 -9.05 -13.39 -15.32
C LEU A 71 -8.96 -14.88 -14.95
N ASN A 72 -8.38 -15.70 -15.82
CA ASN A 72 -8.18 -17.12 -15.56
C ASN A 72 -7.16 -17.35 -14.44
N ALA A 73 -6.04 -16.62 -14.46
CA ALA A 73 -5.04 -16.66 -13.40
C ALA A 73 -5.67 -16.26 -12.05
N ARG A 74 -6.55 -15.25 -12.04
CA ARG A 74 -7.33 -14.85 -10.84
C ARG A 74 -8.22 -15.98 -10.34
N SER A 75 -9.02 -16.59 -11.21
CA SER A 75 -9.90 -17.69 -10.81
C SER A 75 -9.14 -18.93 -10.32
N ASN A 76 -7.94 -19.15 -10.86
CA ASN A 76 -7.07 -20.27 -10.48
C ASN A 76 -6.23 -19.99 -9.21
N GLY A 77 -6.31 -18.78 -8.65
CA GLY A 77 -5.52 -18.38 -7.48
C GLY A 77 -4.00 -18.36 -7.76
N GLU A 78 -3.60 -18.14 -9.01
CA GLU A 78 -2.18 -18.04 -9.36
C GLU A 78 -1.52 -16.88 -8.63
N THR A 79 -0.22 -16.99 -8.33
CA THR A 79 0.55 -15.89 -7.78
C THR A 79 1.78 -15.64 -8.63
N TRP A 80 2.16 -14.38 -8.77
CA TRP A 80 3.32 -13.99 -9.57
C TRP A 80 4.35 -13.30 -8.69
N SER A 81 5.61 -13.67 -8.86
CA SER A 81 6.74 -13.06 -8.15
C SER A 81 7.07 -11.65 -8.66
N THR A 82 6.63 -11.29 -9.86
CA THR A 82 6.75 -9.95 -10.45
C THR A 82 5.45 -9.56 -11.16
N PRO A 83 5.17 -8.25 -11.33
CA PRO A 83 3.98 -7.80 -12.05
C PRO A 83 3.99 -8.25 -13.51
N ARG A 84 2.88 -8.76 -14.03
CA ARG A 84 2.80 -9.08 -15.48
C ARG A 84 2.47 -7.82 -16.27
N CYS A 85 2.92 -7.77 -17.51
CA CYS A 85 2.59 -6.69 -18.42
C CYS A 85 1.30 -7.00 -19.19
N MET A 86 0.55 -5.97 -19.52
CA MET A 86 -0.60 -6.04 -20.43
C MET A 86 -0.56 -4.82 -21.34
N THR A 87 -1.00 -4.95 -22.58
CA THR A 87 -1.10 -3.78 -23.47
C THR A 87 -2.29 -2.92 -23.07
N ALA A 88 -2.27 -1.62 -23.42
CA ALA A 88 -3.40 -0.73 -23.15
C ALA A 88 -4.73 -1.24 -23.74
N ARG A 89 -4.67 -1.89 -24.92
CA ARG A 89 -5.83 -2.52 -25.57
C ARG A 89 -6.41 -3.66 -24.72
N GLU A 90 -5.55 -4.56 -24.25
CA GLU A 90 -5.99 -5.68 -23.41
C GLU A 90 -6.47 -5.19 -22.04
N TYR A 91 -5.88 -4.12 -21.50
CA TYR A 91 -6.36 -3.53 -20.25
C TYR A 91 -7.77 -2.95 -20.39
N ALA A 92 -8.05 -2.25 -21.49
CA ALA A 92 -9.40 -1.78 -21.78
C ALA A 92 -10.39 -2.96 -21.89
N ARG A 93 -9.99 -4.06 -22.53
CA ARG A 93 -10.79 -5.29 -22.61
C ARG A 93 -11.03 -5.91 -21.24
N LEU A 94 -10.03 -5.90 -20.35
CA LEU A 94 -10.14 -6.40 -18.98
C LEU A 94 -11.22 -5.64 -18.21
N ASN A 95 -11.25 -4.32 -18.34
CA ASN A 95 -12.27 -3.48 -17.68
C ASN A 95 -13.68 -3.79 -18.21
N GLN A 96 -13.86 -3.89 -19.53
CA GLN A 96 -15.15 -4.26 -20.12
C GLN A 96 -15.67 -5.62 -19.62
N LEU A 97 -14.77 -6.60 -19.49
CA LEU A 97 -15.13 -7.93 -18.98
C LEU A 97 -15.47 -7.90 -17.48
N ALA A 98 -14.80 -7.05 -16.70
CA ALA A 98 -15.08 -6.87 -15.28
C ALA A 98 -16.46 -6.21 -15.06
N GLU A 99 -16.78 -5.17 -15.84
CA GLU A 99 -18.09 -4.51 -15.83
C GLU A 99 -19.22 -5.48 -16.20
N THR A 100 -19.02 -6.28 -17.25
CA THR A 100 -20.00 -7.30 -17.67
C THR A 100 -20.28 -8.31 -16.56
N ARG A 101 -19.26 -8.72 -15.80
CA ARG A 101 -19.42 -9.66 -14.67
C ARG A 101 -20.12 -9.01 -13.48
N ALA A 102 -19.90 -7.72 -13.22
CA ALA A 102 -20.50 -7.02 -12.09
C ALA A 102 -21.97 -6.64 -12.30
N GLY A 103 -22.44 -6.60 -13.55
CA GLY A 103 -23.84 -6.36 -13.90
C GLY A 103 -24.73 -7.62 -13.94
N LEU A 104 -24.18 -8.79 -13.61
CA LEU A 104 -24.88 -10.08 -13.49
C LEU A 104 -25.09 -10.44 -12.02
#